data_AF-A0A0E0KJ26-F1
#
_entry.id   AF-A0A0E0KJ26-F1
#
_cell.length_a   1.000
_cell.length_b   1.000
_cell.length_c   1.000
_cell.angle_alpha   90.00
_cell.angle_beta   90.00
_cell.angle_gamma   90.00
#
_symmetry.space_group_name_H-M   'P 1'
#
loop_
_entity.id
_entity.type
_entity.pdbx_description
1 polymer ?
#
loop_
_entity_poly.entity_id
_entity_poly.type
_entity_poly.pdbx_seq_one_letter_code
_entity_poly.pdbx_strand_id
1 'polypeptide(L)' 'MHSRRIPSVLHRNLQFPNGVSLSKDGSFFVFSDGNRGRLSRYWQKGEKAASGSFRYPCHGF' A
#
# COMPACT_ATOMS: atom_id res chain seq x y z
N MET A 1 4.78 -31.53 -7.11
CA MET A 1 5.69 -30.62 -6.38
C MET A 1 5.02 -29.26 -6.27
N HIS A 2 4.59 -28.84 -5.07
CA HIS A 2 4.01 -27.50 -4.87
C HIS A 2 5.15 -26.49 -4.65
N SER A 3 5.31 -25.54 -5.57
CA SER A 3 6.30 -24.46 -5.45
C SER A 3 5.92 -23.56 -4.27
N ARG A 4 6.80 -23.48 -3.26
CA ARG A 4 6.61 -22.64 -2.07
C ARG A 4 7.02 -21.22 -2.42
N ARG A 5 6.07 -20.27 -2.43
CA ARG A 5 6.38 -18.86 -2.65
C ARG A 5 6.74 -18.19 -1.33
N ILE A 6 7.86 -17.48 -1.32
CA ILE A 6 8.31 -16.68 -0.17
C ILE A 6 7.71 -15.27 -0.34
N PRO A 7 7.01 -14.73 0.69
CA PRO A 7 6.47 -13.38 0.59
C PRO A 7 7.59 -12.34 0.61
N SER A 8 7.42 -11.25 -0.15
CA SER A 8 8.30 -10.09 -0.12
C SER A 8 7.64 -8.93 0.63
N VAL A 9 8.45 -8.12 1.31
CA VAL A 9 7.96 -6.95 2.05
C VAL A 9 7.98 -5.73 1.13
N LEU A 10 6.80 -5.14 0.90
CA LEU A 10 6.64 -3.97 0.02
C LEU A 10 6.75 -2.61 0.74
N HIS A 11 6.34 -2.55 2.01
CA HIS A 11 6.40 -1.34 2.82
C HIS A 11 6.59 -1.66 4.31
N ARG A 12 7.26 -0.78 5.05
CA ARG A 12 7.57 -0.95 6.49
C ARG A 12 7.19 0.31 7.26
N ASN A 13 7.18 0.22 8.60
CA ASN A 13 6.99 1.34 9.52
C ASN A 13 5.61 2.04 9.40
N LEU A 14 4.58 1.25 9.15
CA LEU A 14 3.17 1.67 9.19
C LEU A 14 2.74 1.85 10.65
N GLN A 15 1.98 2.91 10.94
CA GLN A 15 1.41 3.09 12.27
C GLN A 15 -0.08 2.78 12.24
N PHE A 16 -0.49 1.80 13.04
CA PHE A 16 -1.89 1.35 13.14
C PHE A 16 -2.55 1.09 11.75
N PRO A 17 -1.98 0.19 10.92
CA PRO A 17 -2.50 -0.10 9.59
C PRO A 17 -3.73 -1.01 9.65
N ASN A 18 -4.91 -0.40 9.70
CA ASN A 18 -6.17 -1.11 9.90
C ASN A 18 -6.87 -1.51 8.59
N GLY A 19 -6.35 -1.10 7.43
CA GLY A 19 -7.02 -1.35 6.16
C GLY A 19 -6.06 -1.37 4.98
N VAL A 20 -6.33 -2.26 4.04
CA VAL A 20 -5.66 -2.36 2.74
C VAL A 20 -6.69 -2.74 1.67
N SER A 21 -6.57 -2.15 0.48
CA SER A 21 -7.40 -2.48 -0.67
C SER A 21 -6.56 -2.44 -1.96
N LEU A 22 -6.71 -3.47 -2.80
CA LEU A 22 -5.99 -3.63 -4.05
C LEU A 22 -6.85 -3.13 -5.22
N SER A 23 -6.22 -2.44 -6.17
CA SER A 23 -6.90 -2.05 -7.41
C SER A 23 -7.32 -3.28 -8.21
N LYS A 24 -8.40 -3.17 -8.99
CA LYS A 24 -8.97 -4.30 -9.75
C LYS A 24 -7.98 -4.94 -10.73
N ASP A 25 -7.09 -4.12 -11.29
CA ASP A 25 -6.03 -4.50 -12.22
C ASP A 25 -4.71 -4.89 -11.53
N GLY A 26 -4.63 -4.78 -10.19
CA GLY A 26 -3.44 -5.07 -9.40
C GLY A 26 -2.25 -4.13 -9.70
N SER A 27 -2.51 -2.94 -10.25
CA SER A 27 -1.47 -1.95 -10.53
C SER A 27 -1.04 -1.19 -9.28
N PHE A 28 -1.93 -1.01 -8.30
CA PHE A 28 -1.62 -0.37 -7.03
C PHE A 28 -2.49 -0.91 -5.90
N PHE A 29 -2.05 -0.67 -4.67
CA PHE A 29 -2.90 -0.81 -3.49
C PHE A 29 -2.88 0.46 -2.65
N VAL A 30 -3.92 0.64 -1.86
CA VAL A 30 -4.04 1.72 -0.87
C VAL A 30 -4.09 1.09 0.51
N PHE A 31 -3.42 1.70 1.48
CA PHE A 31 -3.43 1.26 2.86
C PHE A 31 -3.53 2.46 3.81
N SER A 32 -4.05 2.21 5.02
CA SER A 32 -4.14 3.21 6.07
C SER A 32 -2.88 3.29 6.94
N ASP A 33 -2.55 4.51 7.35
CA ASP A 33 -1.54 4.86 8.34
C ASP A 33 -2.27 5.62 9.44
N GLY A 34 -3.00 4.86 10.28
CA GLY A 34 -4.05 5.36 11.17
C GLY A 34 -3.59 6.48 12.09
N ASN A 35 -2.49 6.27 12.83
CA ASN A 35 -1.95 7.30 13.73
C ASN A 35 -1.42 8.53 12.99
N ARG A 36 -1.12 8.41 11.69
CA ARG A 36 -0.68 9.54 10.85
C ARG A 36 -1.84 10.21 10.12
N GLY A 37 -3.08 9.76 10.32
CA GLY A 37 -4.28 10.32 9.70
C GLY A 37 -4.18 10.36 8.18
N ARG A 38 -3.79 9.24 7.55
CA ARG A 38 -3.48 9.27 6.11
C ARG A 38 -3.67 7.94 5.41
N LEU A 39 -4.18 7.99 4.18
CA LEU A 39 -4.16 6.88 3.23
C LEU A 39 -2.95 7.02 2.30
N SER A 40 -2.19 5.95 2.15
CA SER A 40 -1.03 5.92 1.25
C SER A 40 -1.29 4.95 0.10
N ARG A 41 -0.91 5.35 -1.11
CA ARG A 41 -0.99 4.52 -2.31
C ARG A 41 0.39 4.01 -2.69
N TYR A 42 0.50 2.71 -2.94
CA TYR A 42 1.71 2.05 -3.44
C TYR A 42 1.45 1.48 -4.84
N TRP A 43 2.26 1.89 -5.81
CA TRP A 43 2.18 1.41 -7.19
C TRP A 43 3.07 0.18 -7.36
N GLN A 44 2.48 -0.95 -7.72
CA GLN A 44 3.19 -2.20 -8.00
C GLN A 44 3.58 -2.32 -9.48
N LYS A 45 2.81 -1.71 -10.38
CA LYS A 45 3.02 -1.75 -11.84
C LYS A 45 2.74 -0.39 -12.49
N GLY A 46 3.32 -0.17 -13.67
CA GLY A 46 3.09 1.02 -14.51
C GLY A 46 4.12 2.14 -14.28
N GLU A 47 4.07 3.18 -15.12
CA GLU A 47 5.03 4.32 -15.10
C GLU A 47 5.11 5.01 -13.73
N LYS A 48 4.00 4.98 -12.97
CA LYS A 48 3.91 5.58 -11.62
C LYS A 48 4.64 4.79 -10.53
N ALA A 49 5.09 3.55 -10.80
CA ALA A 49 5.97 2.83 -9.89
C ALA A 49 7.31 3.56 -9.70
N ALA A 50 7.76 4.32 -10.71
CA ALA A 50 8.94 5.17 -10.61
C ALA A 50 8.65 6.52 -9.90
N SER A 51 7.39 6.97 -9.88
CA SER A 51 7.01 8.32 -9.42
C SER A 51 6.72 8.45 -7.92
N GLY A 52 6.78 7.36 -7.16
CA GLY A 52 6.68 7.39 -5.70
C GLY A 52 5.26 7.28 -5.14
N SER A 53 5.19 6.97 -3.84
CA SER A 53 3.94 6.75 -3.10
C SER A 53 3.20 8.06 -2.86
N PHE A 54 1.95 8.16 -3.33
CA PHE A 54 1.10 9.33 -3.08
C PHE A 54 0.31 9.20 -1.78
N ARG A 55 0.02 10.32 -1.13
CA ARG A 55 -0.49 10.35 0.24
C ARG A 55 -1.65 11.31 0.39
N TYR A 56 -2.77 10.79 0.83
CA TYR A 56 -4.02 11.51 0.97
C TYR A 56 -4.30 11.72 2.47
N PRO A 57 -4.42 12.98 2.94
CA PRO A 57 -4.81 13.23 4.32
C PRO A 57 -6.19 12.63 4.59
N CYS A 58 -6.36 12.07 5.77
CA CYS A 58 -7.62 11.56 6.29
C CYS A 58 -7.85 12.21 7.65
N HIS A 59 -8.77 13.16 7.69
CA HIS A 59 -9.26 13.70 8.96
C HIS A 59 -10.30 12.72 9.51
N GLY A 60 -9.99 12.11 10.65
CA GLY A 60 -10.84 11.13 11.32
C GLY A 60 -10.21 9.73 11.37
N PHE A 61 -9.41 9.49 12.39
CA PHE A 61 -9.28 8.20 13.07
C PHE A 61 -9.60 8.45 14.54
#